data_AF-A0A330L1S1-F1
#
_entry.id   AF-A0A330L1S1-F1
#
_cell.length_a   1.000
_cell.length_b   1.000
_cell.length_c   1.000
_cell.angle_alpha   90.00
_cell.angle_beta   90.00
_cell.angle_gamma   90.00
#
_symmetry.space_group_name_H-M   'P 1'
#
loop_
_entity.id
_entity.type
_entity.pdbx_description
1 polymer ?
#
loop_
_entity_poly.entity_id
_entity_poly.type
_entity_poly.pdbx_seq_one_letter_code
_entity_poly.pdbx_strand_id
1 'polypeptide(L)'
;MKLVLGTIATLSGVLFTLSLASANPALLPKHEGYPMKNSGSPVTGQPTANDPGQSDARGEATLLKSASSIKHSEQSLTKTDNARITEGQGAGRLPNVQGPQIKIAPPVTSATKIGADRKIE
;
A
#
# COMPACT_ATOMS: atom_id res chain seq x y z
N MET A 1 -18.94 -66.12 -18.80
CA MET A 1 -17.94 -65.03 -18.95
C MET A 1 -18.56 -63.63 -19.00
N LYS A 2 -19.53 -63.35 -19.89
CA LYS A 2 -20.16 -62.01 -20.01
C LYS A 2 -20.82 -61.49 -18.72
N LEU A 3 -21.52 -62.37 -18.00
CA LEU A 3 -22.16 -62.06 -16.71
C LEU A 3 -21.13 -61.71 -15.62
N VAL A 4 -20.02 -62.44 -15.55
CA VAL A 4 -18.93 -62.21 -14.57
C VAL A 4 -18.19 -60.91 -14.87
N LEU A 5 -17.95 -60.60 -16.14
CA LEU A 5 -17.35 -59.32 -16.54
C LEU A 5 -18.29 -58.15 -16.23
N GLY A 6 -19.60 -58.32 -16.44
CA GLY A 6 -20.60 -57.31 -16.10
C GLY A 6 -20.66 -57.02 -14.60
N THR A 7 -20.61 -58.05 -13.75
CA THR A 7 -20.61 -57.88 -12.28
C THR A 7 -19.34 -57.21 -11.77
N ILE A 8 -18.17 -57.56 -12.32
CA ILE A 8 -16.90 -56.91 -11.96
C ILE A 8 -16.90 -55.43 -12.39
N ALA A 9 -17.38 -55.12 -13.59
CA ALA A 9 -17.45 -53.74 -14.08
C ALA A 9 -18.39 -52.87 -13.23
N THR A 10 -19.56 -53.39 -12.86
CA THR A 10 -20.51 -52.68 -11.99
C THR A 10 -19.97 -52.48 -10.58
N LEU A 11 -19.38 -53.51 -9.97
CA LEU A 11 -18.76 -53.38 -8.66
C LEU A 11 -17.61 -52.36 -8.65
N SER A 12 -16.76 -52.39 -9.68
CA SER A 12 -15.66 -51.44 -9.82
C SER A 12 -16.15 -50.00 -10.00
N GLY A 13 -17.21 -49.79 -10.78
CA GLY A 13 -17.83 -48.49 -10.95
C GLY A 13 -18.40 -47.93 -9.64
N VAL A 14 -19.08 -48.76 -8.85
CA VAL A 14 -19.61 -48.35 -7.54
C VAL A 14 -18.50 -48.00 -6.55
N LEU A 15 -17.43 -48.81 -6.48
CA LEU A 15 -16.30 -48.52 -5.59
C LEU A 15 -15.56 -47.24 -5.99
N PHE A 16 -15.44 -46.96 -7.28
CA PHE A 16 -14.81 -45.75 -7.80
C PHE A 16 -15.61 -44.48 -7.51
N THR A 17 -16.94 -44.51 -7.58
CA THR A 17 -17.75 -43.34 -7.22
C THR A 17 -17.77 -43.08 -5.71
N LEU A 18 -17.73 -44.14 -4.90
CA LEU A 18 -17.66 -44.03 -3.45
C LEU A 18 -16.34 -43.41 -2.96
N SER A 19 -15.23 -43.68 -3.66
CA SER A 19 -13.92 -43.09 -3.31
C SER A 19 -13.91 -41.58 -3.49
N LEU A 20 -14.52 -41.07 -4.57
CA LEU A 20 -14.67 -39.63 -4.83
C LEU A 20 -15.53 -38.93 -3.76
N ALA A 21 -16.56 -39.60 -3.23
CA ALA A 21 -17.35 -39.08 -2.13
C ALA A 21 -16.55 -39.05 -0.81
N SER A 22 -15.76 -40.08 -0.51
CA SER A 22 -14.90 -40.13 0.68
C SER A 22 -13.72 -39.15 0.64
N ALA A 23 -13.25 -38.79 -0.56
CA ALA A 23 -12.20 -37.82 -0.78
C ALA A 23 -12.72 -36.38 -0.88
N ASN A 24 -14.03 -36.15 -0.79
CA ASN A 24 -14.59 -34.82 -0.80
C ASN A 24 -14.61 -34.22 0.62
N PRO A 25 -13.72 -33.27 0.95
CA PRO A 25 -13.68 -32.67 2.27
C PRO A 25 -14.97 -31.90 2.63
N ALA A 26 -15.84 -31.61 1.65
CA ALA A 26 -17.14 -31.01 1.89
C ALA A 26 -18.18 -31.98 2.49
N LEU A 27 -17.95 -33.30 2.38
CA LEU A 27 -18.83 -34.35 2.91
C LEU A 27 -18.41 -34.88 4.28
N LEU A 28 -17.24 -34.46 4.79
CA LEU A 28 -16.81 -34.77 6.15
C LEU A 28 -17.77 -34.10 7.17
N PRO A 29 -18.12 -34.80 8.27
CA PRO A 29 -18.76 -34.15 9.40
C PRO A 29 -17.94 -32.94 9.84
N LYS A 30 -18.57 -31.77 9.81
CA LYS A 30 -17.94 -30.53 10.25
C LYS A 30 -17.72 -30.63 11.75
N HIS A 31 -16.46 -30.76 12.15
CA HIS A 31 -16.05 -30.61 13.53
C HIS A 31 -15.54 -29.18 13.73
N GLU A 32 -15.63 -28.70 14.96
CA GLU A 32 -15.05 -27.41 15.33
C GLU A 32 -13.54 -27.43 14.99
N GLY A 33 -13.06 -26.47 14.19
CA GLY A 33 -11.65 -26.33 13.82
C GLY A 33 -11.25 -26.62 12.37
N TYR A 34 -12.12 -27.16 11.50
CA TYR A 34 -11.77 -27.52 10.10
C TYR A 34 -12.80 -27.05 9.06
N PRO A 35 -12.36 -26.51 7.91
CA PRO A 35 -11.65 -25.23 7.86
C PRO A 35 -12.49 -24.14 8.53
N MET A 36 -11.83 -23.21 9.23
CA MET A 36 -12.46 -22.10 9.96
C MET A 36 -13.20 -21.17 9.00
N LYS A 37 -14.44 -21.51 8.62
CA LYS A 37 -15.28 -20.74 7.69
C LYS A 37 -15.61 -19.35 8.22
N ASN A 38 -15.54 -19.18 9.54
CA ASN A 38 -15.80 -17.94 10.22
C ASN A 38 -14.55 -17.60 11.02
N SER A 39 -13.78 -16.60 10.59
CA SER A 39 -12.58 -16.15 11.28
C SER A 39 -12.91 -15.37 12.56
N GLY A 40 -13.96 -15.77 13.28
CA GLY A 40 -14.49 -15.09 14.44
C GLY A 40 -14.75 -16.07 15.59
N SER A 41 -14.63 -15.57 16.82
CA SER A 41 -14.93 -16.28 18.05
C SER A 41 -16.36 -16.83 18.02
N PRO A 42 -16.57 -18.12 18.30
CA PRO A 42 -17.90 -18.72 18.32
C PRO A 42 -18.76 -18.21 19.49
N VAL A 43 -18.15 -17.59 20.50
CA VAL A 43 -18.83 -17.09 21.69
C VAL A 43 -19.18 -15.60 21.55
N THR A 44 -18.26 -14.80 21.00
CA THR A 44 -18.38 -13.34 20.98
C THR A 44 -18.56 -12.75 19.58
N GLY A 45 -18.41 -13.56 18.53
CA GLY A 45 -18.42 -13.10 17.14
C GLY A 45 -17.21 -12.23 16.76
N GLN A 46 -16.29 -11.98 17.69
CA GLN A 46 -15.13 -11.11 17.45
C GLN A 46 -14.15 -11.77 16.48
N PRO A 47 -13.61 -11.03 15.49
CA PRO A 47 -12.56 -11.53 14.63
C PRO A 47 -11.40 -12.11 15.46
N THR A 48 -10.99 -13.33 15.11
CA THR A 48 -9.82 -14.01 15.69
C THR A 48 -8.51 -13.44 15.16
N ALA A 49 -8.55 -12.76 14.00
CA ALA A 49 -7.41 -12.03 13.47
C ALA A 49 -7.29 -10.66 14.17
N ASN A 50 -6.15 -10.43 14.83
CA ASN A 50 -5.81 -9.12 15.40
C ASN A 50 -5.56 -8.04 14.33
N ASP A 51 -5.25 -8.47 13.11
CA ASP A 51 -5.17 -7.64 11.92
C ASP A 51 -5.82 -8.42 10.78
N PRO A 52 -7.09 -8.15 10.42
CA PRO A 52 -7.80 -8.90 9.39
C PRO A 52 -7.21 -8.69 7.98
N GLY A 53 -6.18 -7.85 7.83
CA GLY A 53 -5.67 -7.44 6.53
C GLY A 53 -6.72 -6.64 5.76
N GLN A 54 -6.29 -5.98 4.68
CA GLN A 54 -7.23 -5.36 3.77
C GLN A 54 -7.74 -6.45 2.80
N SER A 55 -9.05 -6.52 2.60
CA SER A 55 -9.61 -7.38 1.55
C SER A 55 -9.05 -6.97 0.18
N ASP A 56 -8.95 -7.94 -0.73
CA ASP A 56 -8.41 -7.75 -2.08
C ASP A 56 -9.08 -6.56 -2.79
N ALA A 57 -8.38 -5.42 -2.80
CA ALA A 57 -8.87 -4.17 -3.35
C ALA A 57 -8.58 -4.14 -4.86
N ARG A 58 -9.54 -4.58 -5.67
CA ARG A 58 -9.44 -4.58 -7.15
C ARG A 58 -10.54 -3.73 -7.76
N GLY A 59 -10.33 -3.26 -8.99
CA GLY A 59 -11.34 -2.58 -9.81
C GLY A 59 -11.55 -1.08 -9.51
N GLU A 60 -12.57 -0.52 -10.15
CA GLU A 60 -12.85 0.93 -10.22
C GLU A 60 -13.11 1.56 -8.84
N ALA A 61 -13.73 0.83 -7.92
CA ALA A 61 -13.94 1.28 -6.54
C ALA A 61 -12.62 1.56 -5.80
N THR A 62 -11.56 0.81 -6.11
CA THR A 62 -10.22 1.01 -5.53
C THR A 62 -9.55 2.24 -6.11
N LEU A 63 -9.72 2.49 -7.41
CA LEU A 63 -9.20 3.70 -8.08
C LEU A 63 -9.89 4.96 -7.54
N LEU A 64 -11.22 4.94 -7.39
CA LEU A 64 -11.98 6.05 -6.80
C LEU A 64 -11.58 6.32 -5.35
N LYS A 65 -11.39 5.27 -4.55
CA LYS A 65 -10.93 5.40 -3.16
C LYS A 65 -9.49 5.95 -3.08
N SER A 66 -8.61 5.52 -3.98
CA SER A 66 -7.24 6.05 -4.08
C SER A 66 -7.23 7.53 -4.48
N ALA A 67 -8.08 7.94 -5.42
CA ALA A 67 -8.21 9.33 -5.81
C ALA A 67 -8.66 10.23 -4.65
N SER A 68 -9.48 9.71 -3.73
CA SER A 68 -9.89 10.45 -2.52
C SER A 68 -8.80 10.51 -1.43
N SER A 69 -7.82 9.62 -1.45
CA SER A 69 -6.75 9.55 -0.43
C SER A 69 -5.76 10.73 -0.49
N ILE A 70 -5.67 11.40 -1.63
CA ILE A 70 -4.73 12.52 -1.83
C ILE A 70 -5.13 13.75 -1.00
N LYS A 71 -6.41 13.86 -0.59
CA LYS A 71 -6.93 15.02 0.15
C LYS A 71 -6.36 15.20 1.56
N HIS A 72 -5.67 14.21 2.11
CA HIS A 72 -5.18 14.24 3.50
C HIS A 72 -3.67 14.38 3.63
N SER A 73 -2.91 14.50 2.53
CA SER A 73 -1.45 14.62 2.57
C SER A 73 -0.98 15.98 2.06
N GLU A 74 -1.48 17.06 2.67
CA GLU A 74 -0.84 18.37 2.55
C GLU A 74 -0.10 18.71 3.84
N GLN A 75 1.20 18.93 3.74
CA GLN A 75 2.05 19.31 4.85
C GLN A 75 1.92 20.82 5.09
N SER A 76 0.91 21.21 5.88
CA SER A 76 0.75 22.60 6.36
C SER A 76 1.59 22.85 7.61
N LEU A 77 2.91 22.82 7.47
CA LEU A 77 3.83 23.18 8.56
C LEU A 77 4.26 24.63 8.44
N THR A 78 3.84 25.45 9.41
CA THR A 78 4.38 26.79 9.59
C THR A 78 5.74 26.70 10.28
N LYS A 79 6.82 27.01 9.57
CA LYS A 79 8.15 27.18 10.19
C LYS A 79 8.17 28.48 10.99
N THR A 80 8.09 28.39 12.31
CA THR A 80 8.13 29.54 13.22
C THR A 80 9.41 30.38 13.07
N ASP A 81 10.54 29.74 12.74
CA ASP A 81 11.82 30.41 12.51
C ASP A 81 11.79 31.37 11.31
N ASN A 82 10.86 31.14 10.37
CA ASN A 82 10.69 31.91 9.15
C ASN A 82 9.68 33.06 9.31
N ALA A 83 9.13 33.29 10.51
CA ALA A 83 8.11 34.32 10.74
C ALA A 83 8.57 35.74 10.36
N ARG A 84 9.88 35.96 10.28
CA ARG A 84 10.47 37.25 9.90
C ARG A 84 10.61 37.43 8.40
N ILE A 85 10.42 36.39 7.58
CA ILE A 85 10.61 36.46 6.14
C ILE A 85 9.42 37.17 5.51
N THR A 86 9.68 38.28 4.82
CA THR A 86 8.65 39.05 4.11
C THR A 86 8.51 38.60 2.66
N GLU A 87 9.61 38.21 2.02
CA GLU A 87 9.62 37.80 0.61
C GLU A 87 10.77 36.84 0.30
N GLY A 88 10.48 35.77 -0.45
CA GLY A 88 11.49 34.83 -0.93
C GLY A 88 12.14 35.30 -2.24
N GLN A 89 13.47 35.24 -2.33
CA GLN A 89 14.25 35.75 -3.47
C GLN A 89 14.81 34.63 -4.37
N GLY A 90 14.25 33.41 -4.28
CA GLY A 90 14.72 32.23 -5.01
C GLY A 90 15.85 31.46 -4.31
N ALA A 91 16.24 30.31 -4.89
CA ALA A 91 17.22 29.41 -4.30
C ALA A 91 18.62 30.04 -4.22
N GLY A 92 19.31 29.82 -3.09
CA GLY A 92 20.68 30.32 -2.86
C GLY A 92 20.79 31.83 -2.60
N ARG A 93 19.67 32.55 -2.48
CA ARG A 93 19.63 33.97 -2.09
C ARG A 93 19.04 34.11 -0.69
N LEU A 94 19.59 35.04 0.08
CA LEU A 94 18.99 35.41 1.37
C LEU A 94 17.62 36.06 1.11
N PRO A 95 16.57 35.67 1.84
CA PRO A 95 15.25 36.27 1.72
C PRO A 95 15.22 37.69 2.30
N ASN A 96 14.18 38.45 1.96
CA ASN A 96 13.89 39.71 2.64
C ASN A 96 13.31 39.39 4.02
N VAL A 97 13.79 40.11 5.03
CA VAL A 97 13.35 39.92 6.42
C VAL A 97 12.85 41.21 7.04
N GLN A 98 11.92 41.12 7.99
CA GLN A 98 11.51 42.23 8.85
C GLN A 98 12.69 42.60 9.76
N GLY A 99 13.46 43.61 9.36
CA GLY A 99 14.64 44.09 10.09
C GLY A 99 15.78 44.52 9.17
N PRO A 100 17.01 44.69 9.71
CA PRO A 100 18.17 45.05 8.92
C PRO A 100 18.49 43.98 7.86
N GLN A 101 18.55 44.38 6.59
CA GLN A 101 18.87 43.48 5.49
C GLN A 101 20.39 43.24 5.44
N ILE A 102 20.80 41.98 5.62
CA ILE A 102 22.21 41.60 5.51
C ILE A 102 22.59 41.52 4.03
N LYS A 103 23.53 42.37 3.62
CA LYS A 103 24.17 42.28 2.30
C LYS A 103 25.45 41.47 2.44
N ILE A 104 25.48 40.27 1.85
CA ILE A 104 26.72 39.51 1.70
C ILE A 104 27.45 40.05 0.47
N ALA A 105 28.47 40.87 0.71
CA ALA A 105 29.42 41.21 -0.33
C ALA A 105 30.38 40.02 -0.53
N PRO A 106 30.77 39.71 -1.78
CA PRO A 106 31.80 38.71 -2.02
C PRO A 106 33.12 39.14 -1.36
N PRO A 107 33.90 38.21 -0.77
CA PRO A 107 35.13 38.52 -0.04
C PRO A 107 36.19 39.20 -0.92
N VAL A 108 36.08 39.04 -2.24
CA VAL A 108 36.86 39.75 -3.24
C VAL A 108 35.93 40.28 -4.33
N THR A 109 35.93 41.59 -4.55
CA THR A 109 35.11 42.23 -5.60
C THR A 109 35.55 41.82 -7.01
N SER A 110 36.82 41.44 -7.19
CA SER A 110 37.41 41.04 -8.47
C SER A 110 36.93 39.67 -8.97
N ALA A 111 36.76 38.66 -8.10
CA ALA A 111 36.41 37.31 -8.53
C ALA A 111 34.98 37.18 -9.10
N THR A 112 34.11 38.14 -8.76
CA THR A 112 32.71 38.22 -9.22
C THR A 112 32.46 39.30 -10.25
N LYS A 113 33.48 40.06 -10.69
CA LYS A 113 33.32 41.03 -11.77
C LYS A 113 33.18 40.25 -13.09
N ILE A 114 31.95 40.16 -13.60
CA ILE A 114 31.73 39.77 -15.01
C ILE A 114 31.98 41.02 -15.84
N GLY A 115 33.24 41.31 -16.12
CA GLY A 115 33.67 42.32 -17.09
C GLY A 115 34.02 41.67 -18.43
N ALA A 116 34.15 42.48 -19.48
CA ALA A 116 34.50 42.03 -20.84
C ALA A 116 35.88 41.36 -20.93
N ASP A 117 36.69 41.48 -19.88
CA ASP A 117 38.04 40.95 -19.70
C ASP A 117 38.09 39.48 -19.21
N ARG A 118 36.95 38.87 -18.84
CA ARG A 118 36.92 37.48 -18.35
C ARG A 118 37.02 36.47 -19.50
N LYS A 119 38.23 35.98 -19.79
CA LYS A 119 38.43 34.76 -20.59
C LYS A 119 38.22 33.53 -19.73
N ILE A 120 37.38 32.61 -20.20
CA ILE A 120 37.27 31.25 -19.69
C ILE A 120 38.09 30.39 -20.66
N GLU A 121 39.20 29.83 -20.18
CA GLU A 121 39.96 28.80 -20.88
C GLU A 121 39.37 27.42 -20.61
#